data_AF-A0A3B9N4T1-F1
#
_entry.id   AF-A0A3B9N4T1-F1
#
_cell.length_a   1.000
_cell.length_b   1.000
_cell.length_c   1.000
_cell.angle_alpha   90.00
_cell.angle_beta   90.00
_cell.angle_gamma   90.00
#
_symmetry.space_group_name_H-M   'P 1'
#
loop_
_entity.id
_entity.type
_entity.pdbx_description
1 polymer ?
#
loop_
_entity_poly.entity_id
_entity_poly.type
_entity_poly.pdbx_seq_one_letter_code
_entity_poly.pdbx_strand_id
1 'polypeptide(L)'
;MIPVLILMTAGIAIGWILHKKEKILKASSVLTNWAIYILLFLLGLSVGTNDQILNNFDKIGLQAIVITIFAVMGSILVSWLTYILFFKKDER
;
A
#
# COMPACT_ATOMS: atom_id res chain seq x y z
N MET A 1 14.84 11.90 2.02
CA MET A 1 14.47 10.76 1.13
C MET A 1 15.54 9.68 1.08
N ILE A 2 16.83 10.03 0.93
CA ILE A 2 17.96 9.06 0.96
C ILE A 2 17.93 8.14 2.20
N PRO A 3 17.66 8.60 3.44
CA PRO A 3 17.61 7.71 4.61
C PRO A 3 16.49 6.66 4.54
N VAL A 4 15.34 7.03 3.97
CA VAL A 4 14.20 6.12 3.80
C VAL A 4 14.54 5.03 2.81
N LEU A 5 15.18 5.39 1.69
CA LEU A 5 15.62 4.41 0.68
C LEU A 5 16.62 3.41 1.28
N ILE A 6 17.61 3.89 2.05
CA ILE A 6 18.59 3.03 2.73
C ILE A 6 17.89 2.08 3.72
N LEU A 7 16.92 2.59 4.49
CA LEU A 7 16.19 1.78 5.45
C LEU A 7 15.35 0.70 4.76
N MET A 8 14.69 1.03 3.65
CA MET A 8 13.90 0.06 2.87
C MET A 8 14.77 -1.02 2.24
N THR A 9 15.90 -0.63 1.62
CA THR A 9 16.82 -1.61 1.00
C THR A 9 17.46 -2.51 2.05
N ALA A 10 17.86 -1.96 3.20
CA ALA A 10 18.36 -2.74 4.33
C ALA A 10 17.30 -3.71 4.86
N GLY A 11 16.05 -3.26 5.02
CA GLY A 11 14.93 -4.08 5.46
C GLY A 11 14.67 -5.28 4.53
N ILE A 12 14.73 -5.07 3.21
CA ILE A 12 14.60 -6.13 2.20
C ILE A 12 15.76 -7.13 2.32
N ALA A 13 17.01 -6.64 2.43
CA ALA A 13 18.17 -7.51 2.58
C ALA A 13 18.11 -8.38 3.84
N ILE A 14 17.73 -7.77 4.98
CA ILE A 14 17.53 -8.48 6.24
C ILE A 14 16.39 -9.51 6.11
N GLY A 15 15.26 -9.11 5.50
CA GLY A 15 14.13 -10.01 5.23
C GLY A 15 14.52 -11.21 4.38
N TRP A 16 15.35 -11.01 3.36
CA TRP A 16 15.83 -12.09 2.50
C TRP A 16 16.72 -13.11 3.23
N ILE A 17 17.58 -12.65 4.14
CA ILE A 17 18.43 -13.52 4.98
C ILE A 17 17.57 -14.31 5.99
N LEU A 18 16.56 -13.68 6.58
CA LEU A 18 15.75 -14.24 7.65
C LEU A 18 14.56 -15.08 7.16
N HIS A 19 14.24 -15.07 5.85
CA HIS A 19 13.06 -15.75 5.29
C HIS A 19 13.02 -17.26 5.59
N LYS A 20 14.17 -17.91 5.82
CA LYS A 20 14.23 -19.35 6.07
C LYS A 20 13.69 -19.78 7.44
N LYS A 21 13.39 -18.84 8.35
CA LYS A 21 12.89 -19.14 9.70
C LYS A 21 11.41 -18.84 9.84
N GLU A 22 10.57 -19.88 9.78
CA GLU A 22 9.11 -19.75 9.89
C GLU A 22 8.64 -19.03 11.16
N LYS A 23 9.35 -19.19 12.29
CA LYS A 23 9.03 -18.47 13.54
C LYS A 23 9.19 -16.95 13.39
N ILE A 24 10.21 -16.51 12.63
CA ILE A 24 10.46 -15.08 12.37
C ILE A 24 9.41 -14.52 11.41
N LEU A 25 9.05 -15.29 10.38
CA LEU A 25 7.97 -14.92 9.46
C LEU A 25 6.63 -14.73 10.19
N LYS A 26 6.25 -15.68 11.06
CA LYS A 26 5.02 -15.58 11.87
C LYS A 26 5.06 -14.40 12.83
N ALA A 27 6.19 -14.18 13.52
CA ALA A 27 6.37 -13.04 14.42
C ALA A 27 6.27 -11.70 13.66
N SER A 28 6.90 -11.61 12.48
CA SER A 28 6.83 -10.42 11.62
C SER A 28 5.40 -10.13 11.20
N SER A 29 4.63 -11.14 10.80
CA SER A 29 3.23 -10.96 10.40
C SER A 29 2.36 -10.43 11.54
N VAL A 30 2.50 -10.99 12.75
CA VAL A 30 1.76 -10.52 13.93
C VAL A 30 2.15 -9.09 14.30
N LEU A 31 3.45 -8.79 14.26
CA LEU A 31 3.96 -7.46 14.58
C LEU A 31 3.50 -6.42 13.54
N THR A 32 3.50 -6.75 12.25
CA THR A 32 2.99 -5.88 11.19
C THR A 32 1.51 -5.61 11.36
N ASN A 33 0.69 -6.61 11.69
CA ASN A 33 -0.73 -6.41 11.94
C ASN A 33 -0.97 -5.45 13.12
N TRP A 34 -0.27 -5.65 14.23
CA TRP A 34 -0.31 -4.74 15.37
C TRP A 34 0.13 -3.32 15.00
N ALA A 35 1.21 -3.20 14.23
CA ALA A 35 1.68 -1.90 13.74
C ALA A 35 0.63 -1.21 12.87
N ILE A 36 -0.04 -1.93 11.96
CA ILE A 36 -1.12 -1.38 11.13
C ILE A 36 -2.26 -0.87 12.02
N TYR A 37 -2.70 -1.63 13.02
CA TYR A 37 -3.76 -1.17 13.91
C TYR A 37 -3.39 0.10 14.68
N ILE A 38 -2.17 0.15 15.23
CA ILE A 38 -1.66 1.33 15.92
C ILE A 38 -1.58 2.52 14.95
N LEU A 39 -1.03 2.31 13.76
CA LEU A 39 -0.90 3.36 12.74
C LEU A 39 -2.27 3.88 12.28
N LEU A 40 -3.26 3.01 12.06
CA LEU A 40 -4.61 3.41 11.70
C LEU A 40 -5.28 4.20 12.83
N PHE A 41 -5.06 3.81 14.08
CA PHE A 41 -5.55 4.55 15.24
C PHE A 41 -4.91 5.95 15.34
N LEU A 42 -3.58 6.03 15.22
CA LEU A 42 -2.84 7.29 15.22
C LEU A 42 -3.25 8.18 14.03
N LEU A 43 -3.45 7.60 12.85
CA LEU A 43 -3.94 8.30 11.68
C LEU A 43 -5.31 8.91 11.94
N GLY A 44 -6.24 8.11 12.50
CA GLY A 44 -7.57 8.58 12.88
C GLY A 44 -7.51 9.74 13.88
N LEU A 45 -6.67 9.65 14.91
CA LEU A 45 -6.47 10.74 15.88
C LEU A 45 -5.85 11.98 15.22
N SER A 46 -4.84 11.81 14.37
CA SER A 46 -4.16 12.92 13.71
C SER A 46 -5.06 13.65 12.72
N VAL A 47 -5.96 12.93 12.06
CA VAL A 47 -6.94 13.51 11.12
C VAL A 47 -8.10 14.15 11.90
N GLY A 48 -8.60 13.49 12.93
CA GLY A 48 -9.75 13.94 13.72
C GLY A 48 -9.46 15.13 14.64
N THR A 49 -8.21 15.39 15.00
CA THR A 49 -7.83 16.59 15.78
C THR A 49 -7.38 17.76 14.90
N ASN A 50 -7.34 17.59 13.58
CA ASN A 50 -6.91 18.62 12.64
C ASN A 50 -8.13 19.30 11.99
N ASP A 51 -8.51 20.46 12.53
CA ASP A 51 -9.66 21.24 12.05
C ASP A 51 -9.55 21.63 10.56
N GLN A 52 -8.33 21.80 10.02
CA GLN A 52 -8.15 22.09 8.60
C GLN A 52 -8.52 20.88 7.73
N ILE A 53 -8.17 19.68 8.18
CA ILE A 53 -8.53 18.44 7.48
C ILE A 53 -10.02 18.16 7.63
N LEU A 54 -10.58 18.33 8.82
CA LEU A 54 -12.02 18.16 9.06
C LEU A 54 -12.87 19.12 8.22
N ASN A 55 -12.53 20.41 8.18
CA ASN A 55 -13.27 21.39 7.38
C ASN A 55 -13.14 21.18 5.87
N ASN A 56 -12.08 20.50 5.42
CA ASN A 56 -11.89 20.15 4.01
C ASN A 56 -12.18 18.67 3.73
N PHE A 57 -12.77 17.94 4.68
CA PHE A 57 -12.98 16.50 4.57
C PHE A 57 -13.83 16.15 3.34
N ASP A 58 -14.86 16.94 3.04
CA ASP A 58 -15.68 16.76 1.85
C ASP A 58 -14.86 16.85 0.55
N LYS A 59 -13.98 17.86 0.45
CA LYS A 59 -13.12 18.05 -0.73
C LYS A 59 -12.08 16.94 -0.84
N ILE A 60 -11.42 16.60 0.26
CA ILE A 60 -10.40 15.55 0.31
C ILE A 60 -11.03 14.19 0.02
N GLY A 61 -12.21 13.91 0.57
CA GLY A 61 -12.95 12.67 0.37
C GLY A 61 -13.41 12.52 -1.08
N LEU A 62 -13.96 13.58 -1.68
CA LEU A 62 -14.35 13.56 -3.09
C LEU A 62 -13.14 13.39 -4.01
N GLN A 63 -12.04 14.10 -3.72
CA GLN A 63 -10.78 13.94 -4.44
C GLN A 63 -10.25 12.50 -4.33
N ALA A 64 -10.30 11.90 -3.14
CA ALA A 64 -9.88 10.52 -2.91
C ALA A 64 -10.72 9.54 -3.74
N ILE A 65 -12.06 9.67 -3.74
CA ILE A 65 -12.96 8.82 -4.53
C ILE A 65 -12.62 8.91 -6.02
N VAL A 66 -12.48 10.13 -6.54
CA VAL A 66 -12.13 10.35 -7.95
C VAL A 66 -10.79 9.68 -8.28
N ILE A 67 -9.74 9.94 -7.49
CA ILE A 67 -8.41 9.35 -7.71
C ILE A 67 -8.49 7.81 -7.65
N THR A 68 -9.19 7.24 -6.67
CA THR A 68 -9.31 5.78 -6.53
C THR A 68 -10.02 5.16 -7.73
N ILE A 69 -11.13 5.75 -8.20
CA ILE A 69 -11.84 5.23 -9.38
C ILE A 69 -10.95 5.26 -10.61
N PHE A 70 -10.30 6.39 -10.89
CA PHE A 70 -9.40 6.51 -12.05
C PHE A 70 -8.18 5.59 -11.95
N ALA A 71 -7.59 5.45 -10.76
CA ALA A 71 -6.45 4.56 -10.52
C ALA A 71 -6.84 3.09 -10.73
N VAL A 72 -7.94 2.64 -10.14
CA VAL A 72 -8.43 1.26 -10.28
C VAL A 72 -8.81 0.97 -11.74
N MET A 73 -9.55 1.89 -12.39
CA MET A 73 -9.91 1.75 -13.80
C MET A 73 -8.67 1.67 -14.68
N GLY A 74 -7.67 2.52 -14.45
CA GLY A 74 -6.39 2.48 -15.16
C GLY A 74 -5.64 1.16 -14.96
N SER A 75 -5.55 0.66 -13.71
CA SER A 75 -4.93 -0.64 -13.42
C SER A 75 -5.64 -1.80 -14.13
N ILE A 76 -6.98 -1.81 -14.15
CA ILE A 76 -7.77 -2.83 -14.84
C ILE A 76 -7.55 -2.75 -16.36
N LEU A 77 -7.61 -1.55 -16.95
CA LEU A 77 -7.41 -1.36 -18.38
C LEU A 77 -6.04 -1.83 -18.85
N VAL A 78 -4.98 -1.50 -18.12
CA VAL A 78 -3.61 -1.93 -18.46
C VAL A 78 -3.44 -3.44 -18.27
N SER A 79 -4.02 -4.01 -17.20
CA SER A 79 -4.02 -5.45 -16.99
C SER A 79 -4.74 -6.19 -18.13
N TRP A 80 -5.89 -5.68 -18.57
CA TRP A 80 -6.66 -6.24 -19.69
C TRP A 80 -5.93 -6.10 -21.03
N LEU A 81 -5.30 -4.95 -21.28
CA LEU A 81 -4.47 -4.74 -22.46
C LEU A 81 -3.29 -5.72 -22.50
N THR A 82 -2.63 -5.93 -21.36
CA THR A 82 -1.53 -6.89 -21.22
C THR A 82 -2.03 -8.32 -21.50
N TYR A 83 -3.20 -8.68 -21.00
CA TYR A 83 -3.84 -9.97 -21.28
C TYR A 83 -4.13 -10.16 -22.77
N ILE A 84 -4.68 -9.16 -23.46
CA ILE A 84 -4.97 -9.26 -24.89
C ILE A 84 -3.69 -9.32 -25.73
N LEU A 85 -2.67 -8.52 -25.42
CA LEU A 85 -1.46 -8.44 -26.25
C LEU A 85 -0.55 -9.67 -26.09
N PHE A 86 -0.39 -10.17 -24.87
CA PHE A 86 0.52 -11.27 -24.57
C PHE A 86 -0.18 -12.63 -24.53
N PHE A 87 -1.32 -12.75 -23.86
CA PHE A 87 -1.94 -14.07 -23.59
C PHE A 87 -2.93 -14.51 -24.67
N LYS A 88 -3.65 -13.59 -25.32
CA LYS A 88 -4.61 -13.96 -26.39
C LYS A 88 -3.93 -14.42 -27.68
N LYS A 89 -2.63 -14.19 -27.86
CA LYS A 89 -1.87 -14.60 -29.07
C LYS A 89 -1.36 -16.05 -29.00
N ASP A 90 -1.28 -16.65 -27.82
CA ASP A 90 -0.81 -18.04 -27.63
C ASP A 90 -1.90 -19.10 -27.85
N GLU A 91 -3.17 -18.70 -28.05
CA GLU A 91 -4.31 -19.60 -28.31
C GLU A 91 -4.70 -19.71 -29.80
N ARG A 92 -3.83 -19.32 -30.75
CA ARG A 92 -4.05 -19.54 -32.19
C ARG A 92 -2.97 -20.38 -32.84
#